data_AF-A0ABD5MYX7-F1
#
_entry.id   AF-A0ABD5MYX7-F1
#
_cell.length_a   1.000
_cell.length_b   1.000
_cell.length_c   1.000
_cell.angle_alpha   90.00
_cell.angle_beta   90.00
_cell.angle_gamma   90.00
#
_symmetry.space_group_name_H-M   'P 1'
#
loop_
_entity.id
_entity.type
_entity.pdbx_description
1 polymer ?
#
loop_
_entity_poly.entity_id
_entity_poly.type
_entity_poly.pdbx_seq_one_letter_code
_entity_poly.pdbx_strand_id
1 'polypeptide(L)'
;MRVFVTPTVVISRCIEIDQCRYNGLKIASDFVKQLIPYVKLIPVCPEVEIGLGIPREALRIVMKEDKMRLIQPKTGLDFTEKMEDFVSSFLESLPEVDGFILKGRSPTSALKDA
;
A
#
# COMPACT_ATOMS: atom_id res chain seq x y z
N MET A 1 -37.56 -0.46 -1.37
CA MET A 1 -36.19 0.09 -1.36
C MET A 1 -35.25 -1.10 -1.34
N ARG A 2 -34.42 -1.30 -2.38
CA ARG A 2 -33.45 -2.42 -2.39
C ARG A 2 -32.25 -1.99 -1.54
N VAL A 3 -31.93 -2.78 -0.52
CA VAL A 3 -30.71 -2.62 0.27
C VAL A 3 -29.63 -3.43 -0.43
N PHE A 4 -28.63 -2.75 -0.96
CA PHE A 4 -27.45 -3.40 -1.54
C PHE A 4 -26.36 -3.47 -0.48
N VAL A 5 -25.66 -4.61 -0.40
CA VAL A 5 -24.47 -4.74 0.46
C VAL A 5 -23.40 -3.79 -0.07
N THR A 6 -22.76 -3.04 0.82
CA THR A 6 -21.65 -2.14 0.49
C THR A 6 -20.33 -2.88 0.71
N PRO A 7 -19.57 -3.19 -0.35
CA PRO A 7 -18.30 -3.91 -0.22
C PRO A 7 -17.27 -3.10 0.56
N THR A 8 -16.40 -3.77 1.32
CA THR A 8 -15.26 -3.18 2.00
C THR A 8 -13.98 -3.52 1.24
N VAL A 9 -13.25 -2.50 0.78
CA VAL A 9 -12.09 -2.65 -0.10
C VAL A 9 -10.89 -1.92 0.49
N VAL A 10 -9.76 -2.62 0.61
CA VAL A 10 -8.49 -2.00 0.99
C VAL A 10 -7.89 -1.31 -0.24
N ILE A 11 -7.38 -0.10 -0.08
CA ILE A 11 -6.80 0.67 -1.19
C ILE A 11 -5.44 1.25 -0.81
N SER A 12 -4.49 1.22 -1.74
CA SER A 12 -3.24 1.98 -1.58
C SER A 12 -3.57 3.46 -1.41
N ARG A 13 -3.22 4.03 -0.25
CA ARG A 13 -3.59 5.41 0.14
C ARG A 13 -3.13 6.49 -0.85
N CYS A 14 -2.13 6.19 -1.68
CA CYS A 14 -1.66 7.10 -2.73
C CYS A 14 -2.61 7.22 -3.94
N ILE A 15 -3.63 6.34 -4.07
CA ILE A 15 -4.62 6.36 -5.14
C ILE A 15 -5.82 7.17 -4.67
N GLU A 16 -6.04 8.35 -5.28
CA GLU A 16 -7.15 9.28 -5.04
C GLU A 16 -7.34 9.82 -3.62
N ILE A 17 -6.66 9.29 -2.60
CA ILE A 17 -6.88 9.63 -1.19
C ILE A 17 -5.84 10.65 -0.70
N ASP A 18 -4.55 10.30 -0.71
CA ASP A 18 -3.49 11.12 -0.09
C ASP A 18 -2.25 11.29 -0.98
N GLN A 19 -1.48 12.33 -0.71
CA GLN A 19 -0.20 12.65 -1.34
C GLN A 19 0.96 11.84 -0.73
N CYS A 20 0.73 10.56 -0.40
CA CYS A 20 1.65 9.76 0.41
C CYS A 20 2.71 8.98 -0.39
N ARG A 21 2.86 9.26 -1.69
CA ARG A 21 3.89 8.65 -2.54
C ARG A 21 5.28 9.18 -2.15
N TYR A 22 6.34 8.45 -2.50
CA TYR A 22 7.73 8.87 -2.24
C TYR A 22 8.06 10.30 -2.72
N ASN A 23 7.39 10.77 -3.77
CA ASN A 23 7.54 12.11 -4.35
C ASN A 23 6.49 13.12 -3.88
N GLY A 24 5.66 12.80 -2.87
CA GLY A 24 4.62 13.69 -2.35
C GLY A 24 3.44 13.91 -3.31
N LEU A 25 3.24 13.03 -4.30
CA LEU A 25 2.11 13.14 -5.23
C LEU A 25 1.04 12.08 -4.95
N LYS A 26 -0.20 12.41 -5.31
CA LYS A 26 -1.30 11.44 -5.42
C LYS A 26 -1.41 10.90 -6.84
N ILE A 27 -2.03 9.74 -6.98
CA ILE A 27 -2.33 9.11 -8.28
C ILE A 27 -3.81 9.27 -8.55
N ALA A 28 -4.13 9.81 -9.73
CA ALA A 28 -5.49 9.89 -10.19
C ALA A 28 -5.91 8.60 -10.94
N SER A 29 -7.11 8.12 -10.67
CA SER A 29 -7.78 7.00 -11.33
C SER A 29 -9.28 7.28 -11.41
N ASP A 30 -9.77 7.52 -12.62
CA ASP A 30 -11.19 7.80 -12.85
C ASP A 30 -12.10 6.61 -12.51
N PHE A 31 -11.56 5.38 -12.58
CA PHE A 31 -12.25 4.18 -12.11
C PHE A 31 -12.46 4.23 -10.59
N VAL A 32 -11.41 4.54 -9.83
CA VAL A 32 -11.50 4.61 -8.36
C VAL A 32 -12.42 5.74 -7.92
N LYS A 33 -12.35 6.91 -8.57
CA LYS A 33 -13.28 8.02 -8.30
C LYS A 33 -14.75 7.62 -8.42
N GLN A 34 -15.08 6.88 -9.49
CA GLN A 34 -16.44 6.40 -9.71
C GLN A 34 -16.84 5.30 -8.74
N LEU A 35 -15.88 4.55 -8.19
CA LEU A 35 -16.12 3.47 -7.24
C LEU A 35 -16.38 3.96 -5.81
N ILE A 36 -15.73 5.06 -5.38
CA ILE A 36 -15.81 5.61 -4.01
C ILE A 36 -17.24 5.68 -3.43
N PRO A 37 -18.27 6.14 -4.16
CA PRO A 37 -19.62 6.24 -3.61
C PRO A 37 -20.30 4.90 -3.29
N TYR A 38 -19.75 3.79 -3.80
CA TYR A 38 -20.38 2.47 -3.75
C TYR A 38 -19.66 1.47 -2.82
N VAL A 39 -18.52 1.84 -2.25
CA VAL A 39 -17.69 0.94 -1.44
C VAL A 39 -17.19 1.64 -0.17
N LYS A 40 -16.89 0.87 0.87
CA LYS A 40 -16.16 1.33 2.05
C LYS A 40 -14.67 1.14 1.79
N LEU A 41 -13.89 2.21 1.81
CA LEU A 41 -12.45 2.15 1.56
C LEU A 41 -11.65 2.12 2.86
N ILE A 42 -10.71 1.19 2.94
CA ILE A 42 -9.68 1.15 3.99
C ILE A 42 -8.35 1.57 3.34
N PRO A 43 -7.92 2.84 3.47
CA PRO A 43 -6.66 3.30 2.91
C PRO A 43 -5.47 2.77 3.71
N VAL A 44 -4.46 2.22 3.01
CA VAL A 44 -3.21 1.78 3.63
C VAL A 44 -2.00 2.23 2.81
N CYS A 45 -0.93 2.68 3.48
CA CYS A 45 0.36 2.93 2.85
C CYS A 45 1.47 2.30 3.70
N PRO A 46 1.88 1.05 3.41
CA PRO A 46 2.83 0.32 4.25
C PRO A 46 4.10 1.12 4.55
N GLU A 47 4.61 1.85 3.56
CA GLU A 47 5.80 2.70 3.69
C GLU A 47 5.67 3.78 4.75
N VAL A 48 4.52 4.44 4.85
CA VAL A 48 4.31 5.47 5.89
C VAL A 48 4.07 4.83 7.25
N GLU A 49 3.37 3.70 7.29
CA GLU A 49 3.09 2.99 8.54
C GLU A 49 4.36 2.41 9.18
N ILE A 50 5.36 2.00 8.39
CA ILE A 50 6.70 1.61 8.90
C ILE A 50 7.56 2.81 9.33
N GLY A 51 7.01 4.02 9.30
CA GLY A 51 7.64 5.26 9.76
C GLY A 51 8.46 6.01 8.72
N LEU A 52 8.30 5.72 7.41
CA LEU A 52 8.94 6.55 6.39
C LEU A 52 8.14 7.84 6.16
N GLY A 53 8.85 8.97 6.22
CA GLY A 53 8.27 10.28 5.92
C GLY A 53 7.84 10.47 4.47
N ILE A 54 7.36 11.67 4.18
CA ILE A 54 7.06 12.16 2.83
C ILE A 54 7.72 13.54 2.69
N PRO A 55 8.57 13.80 1.68
CA PRO A 55 9.09 12.85 0.69
C PRO A 55 10.09 11.85 1.28
N ARG A 56 10.29 10.70 0.62
CA ARG A 56 11.25 9.65 1.02
C ARG A 56 12.00 9.09 -0.17
N GLU A 57 13.13 8.46 0.12
CA GLU A 57 13.87 7.68 -0.88
C GLU A 57 13.11 6.41 -1.24
N ALA A 58 13.24 5.99 -2.51
CA ALA A 58 12.57 4.80 -3.01
C ALA A 58 13.11 3.54 -2.34
N LEU A 59 12.20 2.60 -2.05
CA LEU A 59 12.55 1.25 -1.63
C LEU A 59 12.70 0.34 -2.85
N ARG A 60 13.44 -0.76 -2.70
CA ARG A 60 13.51 -1.85 -3.67
C ARG A 60 13.53 -3.19 -2.97
N ILE A 61 12.81 -4.15 -3.53
CA ILE A 61 13.00 -5.55 -3.16
C ILE A 61 14.24 -6.06 -3.88
N VAL A 62 15.16 -6.65 -3.13
CA VAL A 62 16.33 -7.34 -3.66
C VAL A 62 16.39 -8.76 -3.14
N MET A 63 16.88 -9.68 -3.95
CA MET A 63 17.18 -11.05 -3.52
C MET A 63 18.61 -11.08 -2.97
N LYS A 64 18.76 -11.44 -1.69
CA LYS A 64 20.06 -11.61 -1.03
C LYS A 64 20.03 -12.90 -0.24
N GLU A 65 20.99 -13.80 -0.51
CA GLU A 65 21.10 -15.09 0.19
C GLU A 65 19.77 -15.88 0.16
N ASP A 66 19.13 -15.95 -1.00
CA ASP A 66 17.81 -16.56 -1.23
C ASP A 66 16.65 -16.00 -0.39
N LYS A 67 16.83 -14.82 0.21
CA LYS A 67 15.78 -14.09 0.94
C LYS A 67 15.43 -12.79 0.22
N MET A 68 14.13 -12.48 0.18
CA MET A 68 13.66 -11.17 -0.26
C MET A 68 13.94 -10.15 0.83
N ARG A 69 14.60 -9.05 0.48
CA ARG A 69 14.92 -7.94 1.38
C ARG A 69 14.37 -6.65 0.83
N LEU A 70 13.70 -5.88 1.68
CA LEU A 70 13.20 -4.55 1.35
C LEU A 70 14.25 -3.52 1.77
N ILE A 71 15.02 -3.01 0.82
CA ILE A 71 16.12 -2.09 1.10
C ILE A 71 15.85 -0.70 0.53
N GLN A 72 16.47 0.30 1.12
CA GLN A 72 16.54 1.66 0.58
C GLN A 72 17.91 1.86 -0.09
N PRO A 73 18.03 1.82 -1.44
CA PRO A 73 19.32 1.74 -2.12
C PRO A 73 20.27 2.90 -1.84
N LYS A 74 19.73 4.11 -1.60
CA LYS A 74 20.54 5.31 -1.38
C LYS A 74 21.20 5.35 0.01
N THR A 75 20.54 4.78 1.02
CA THR A 75 21.03 4.78 2.42
C THR A 75 21.60 3.43 2.84
N GLY A 76 21.26 2.35 2.13
CA GLY A 76 21.61 0.98 2.48
C GLY A 76 20.78 0.40 3.63
N LEU A 77 19.77 1.13 4.13
CA LEU A 77 18.93 0.66 5.23
C LEU A 77 18.04 -0.51 4.79
N ASP A 78 17.94 -1.51 5.67
CA ASP A 78 17.06 -2.67 5.52
C ASP A 78 15.77 -2.44 6.35
N PHE A 79 14.62 -2.50 5.67
CA PHE A 79 13.29 -2.32 6.23
C PHE A 79 12.47 -3.62 6.22
N THR A 80 13.09 -4.76 5.95
CA THR A 80 12.41 -6.06 5.80
C THR A 80 11.60 -6.40 7.05
N GLU A 81 12.25 -6.44 8.23
CA GLU A 81 11.59 -6.82 9.49
C GLU A 81 10.43 -5.87 9.84
N LYS A 82 10.67 -4.55 9.74
CA LYS A 82 9.62 -3.54 9.98
C LYS A 82 8.41 -3.73 9.06
N MET A 83 8.64 -4.10 7.81
CA MET A 83 7.57 -4.34 6.85
C MET A 83 6.82 -5.63 7.15
N GLU A 84 7.53 -6.71 7.50
CA GLU A 84 6.92 -7.98 7.88
C GLU A 84 6.06 -7.83 9.13
N ASP A 85 6.56 -7.17 10.17
CA ASP A 85 5.84 -6.89 11.41
C ASP A 85 4.58 -6.05 11.15
N PHE A 86 4.70 -5.01 10.32
CA PHE A 86 3.57 -4.17 9.92
C PHE A 86 2.53 -4.99 9.15
N VAL A 87 2.95 -5.81 8.18
CA VAL A 87 2.02 -6.60 7.37
C VAL A 87 1.27 -7.61 8.23
N SER A 88 1.94 -8.32 9.15
CA SER A 88 1.28 -9.24 10.08
C SER A 88 0.25 -8.50 10.92
N SER A 89 0.67 -7.41 11.57
CA SER A 89 -0.19 -6.61 12.44
C SER A 89 -1.39 -6.01 11.69
N PHE A 90 -1.17 -5.52 10.46
CA PHE A 90 -2.21 -4.95 9.62
C PHE A 90 -3.24 -6.00 9.23
N LEU A 91 -2.80 -7.17 8.76
CA LEU A 91 -3.69 -8.25 8.35
C LEU A 91 -4.47 -8.84 9.53
N GLU A 92 -3.87 -8.93 10.70
CA GLU A 92 -4.56 -9.35 11.94
C GLU A 92 -5.61 -8.34 12.39
N SER A 93 -5.36 -7.04 12.20
CA SER A 93 -6.30 -5.97 12.56
C SER A 93 -7.41 -5.78 11.53
N LEU A 94 -7.28 -6.35 10.33
CA LEU A 94 -8.17 -6.09 9.22
C LEU A 94 -9.50 -6.85 9.43
N PRO A 95 -10.65 -6.18 9.29
CA PRO A 95 -11.92 -6.89 9.25
C PRO A 95 -12.02 -7.74 7.98
N GLU A 96 -13.10 -8.51 7.83
CA GLU A 96 -13.40 -9.15 6.56
C GLU A 96 -13.53 -8.07 5.46
N VAL A 97 -12.77 -8.25 4.38
CA VAL A 97 -12.74 -7.34 3.22
C VAL A 97 -13.06 -8.12 1.95
N ASP A 98 -13.73 -7.45 1.03
CA ASP A 98 -14.18 -8.00 -0.25
C ASP A 98 -13.13 -7.83 -1.36
N GLY A 99 -12.07 -7.05 -1.13
CA GLY A 99 -11.01 -6.88 -2.12
C GLY A 99 -9.91 -5.89 -1.77
N PHE A 100 -8.91 -5.83 -2.65
CA PHE A 100 -7.75 -4.95 -2.56
C PHE A 100 -7.52 -4.20 -3.89
N ILE A 101 -7.31 -2.89 -3.82
CA ILE A 101 -6.89 -2.02 -4.93
C ILE A 101 -5.49 -1.51 -4.61
N LEU A 102 -4.49 -2.15 -5.22
CA LEU A 102 -3.10 -1.86 -4.92
C LEU A 102 -2.39 -1.13 -6.05
N LYS A 103 -1.41 -0.31 -5.70
CA LYS A 103 -0.58 0.37 -6.70
C LYS A 103 0.41 -0.62 -7.34
N GLY A 104 0.18 -0.96 -8.61
CA GLY A 104 1.11 -1.79 -9.40
C GLY A 104 2.50 -1.16 -9.54
N ARG A 105 3.54 -1.99 -9.62
CA ARG A 105 4.98 -1.62 -9.60
C ARG A 105 5.44 -0.84 -8.36
N SER A 106 4.71 -0.94 -7.26
CA SER A 106 5.17 -0.51 -5.94
C SER A 106 5.94 -1.66 -5.28
N PRO A 107 7.14 -1.42 -4.72
CA PRO A 107 7.90 -2.44 -4.01
C PRO A 107 7.17 -2.96 -2.76
N THR A 108 6.14 -2.25 -2.29
CA THR A 108 5.43 -2.55 -1.04
C THR A 108 3.97 -2.93 -1.23
N SER A 109 3.44 -2.82 -2.45
CA SER A 109 2.01 -3.04 -2.70
C SER A 109 1.73 -3.70 -4.05
N ALA A 110 2.72 -3.94 -4.90
CA ALA A 110 2.46 -4.62 -6.17
C ALA A 110 2.35 -6.14 -5.98
N LEU A 111 1.39 -6.74 -6.69
CA LEU A 111 1.28 -8.20 -6.82
C LEU A 111 2.22 -8.78 -7.88
N LYS A 112 2.66 -7.97 -8.85
CA LYS A 112 3.58 -8.33 -9.94
C LYS A 112 4.43 -7.12 -10.32
N ASP A 113 5.63 -7.39 -10.84
CA ASP A 113 6.59 -6.37 -11.30
C ASP A 113 6.97 -5.33 -10.23
N ALA A 114 7.17 -5.81 -8.99
CA ALA A 114 7.54 -5.01 -7.82
C ALA A 114 8.99 -4.52 -7.85
#